data_AF-A0A370GZ06-F1
#
_entry.id   AF-A0A370GZ06-F1
#
_cell.length_a   1.000
_cell.length_b   1.000
_cell.length_c   1.000
_cell.angle_alpha   90.00
_cell.angle_beta   90.00
_cell.angle_gamma   90.00
#
_symmetry.space_group_name_H-M   'P 1'
#
loop_
_entity.id
_entity.type
_entity.pdbx_description
1 polymer ?
#
loop_
_entity_poly.entity_id
_entity_poly.type
_entity_poly.pdbx_seq_one_letter_code
_entity_poly.pdbx_strand_id
1 'polypeptide(L)'
;MREFVKDDIKAATEQLFLKNLPSFLGSHIHLYRDLPDDCYASEAPPGVKYLNQNVHTYFIALIKKYGYDYVRSVICHTSLIKQSWADSSVFVKVKNILSYLGIDKIYMYPSNIAACIDNAQIRTQVLENISKTNPILSIHTDCCSVHGFPEKVYLLENNNPAYVSNTIFSPSTCKPKHNHVDLNEFIFLLRMLQNSLNTEQDIDVKFLSEKIIKKF
;
A
#
# COMPACT_ATOMS: atom_id res chain seq x y z
N MET A 1 1.02 11.60 -19.58
CA MET A 1 -0.23 10.87 -19.83
C MET A 1 -1.37 11.76 -20.30
N ARG A 2 -1.76 12.81 -19.54
CA ARG A 2 -2.82 13.74 -19.97
C ARG A 2 -2.60 14.31 -21.39
N GLU A 3 -1.41 14.85 -21.65
CA GLU A 3 -1.07 15.40 -22.98
C GLU A 3 -1.08 14.35 -24.09
N PHE A 4 -0.73 13.09 -23.77
CA PHE A 4 -0.84 11.98 -24.72
C PHE A 4 -2.30 11.67 -25.07
N VAL A 5 -3.19 11.67 -24.07
CA VAL A 5 -4.61 11.33 -24.26
C VAL A 5 -5.41 12.47 -24.89
N LYS A 6 -4.98 13.72 -24.72
CA LYS A 6 -5.58 14.90 -25.37
C LYS A 6 -5.25 14.98 -26.87
N ASP A 7 -4.19 14.32 -27.33
CA ASP A 7 -3.86 14.25 -28.75
C ASP A 7 -4.79 13.22 -29.42
N ASP A 8 -5.90 13.71 -29.97
CA ASP A 8 -6.93 12.87 -30.60
C ASP A 8 -6.37 12.03 -31.77
N ILE A 9 -5.31 12.48 -32.44
CA ILE A 9 -4.66 11.69 -33.49
C ILE A 9 -4.03 10.42 -32.91
N LYS A 10 -3.57 10.49 -31.66
CA LYS A 10 -2.90 9.37 -30.97
C LYS A 10 -3.83 8.58 -30.06
N ALA A 11 -4.91 9.18 -29.55
CA ALA A 11 -5.69 8.64 -28.46
C ALA A 11 -7.18 9.05 -28.49
N ALA A 12 -7.77 9.26 -29.67
CA ALA A 12 -9.23 9.46 -29.76
C ALA A 12 -10.01 8.17 -29.50
N THR A 13 -9.46 7.01 -29.88
CA THR A 13 -10.11 5.70 -29.74
C THR A 13 -9.24 4.73 -28.95
N GLU A 14 -9.85 3.66 -28.45
CA GLU A 14 -9.14 2.55 -27.81
C GLU A 14 -8.01 2.01 -28.69
N GLN A 15 -8.30 1.77 -29.97
CA GLN A 15 -7.32 1.22 -30.91
C GLN A 15 -6.15 2.18 -31.12
N LEU A 16 -6.41 3.49 -31.25
CA LEU A 16 -5.36 4.49 -31.39
C LEU A 16 -4.52 4.57 -30.11
N PHE A 17 -5.17 4.64 -28.95
CA PHE A 17 -4.49 4.70 -27.66
C PHE A 17 -3.57 3.50 -27.45
N LEU A 18 -4.08 2.28 -27.60
CA LEU A 18 -3.29 1.07 -27.40
C LEU A 18 -2.17 0.92 -28.44
N LYS A 19 -2.41 1.34 -29.70
CA LYS A 19 -1.38 1.34 -30.75
C LYS A 19 -0.23 2.30 -30.41
N ASN A 20 -0.52 3.48 -29.89
CA ASN A 20 0.47 4.54 -29.66
C ASN A 20 1.09 4.50 -28.25
N LEU A 21 0.45 3.82 -27.29
CA LEU A 21 0.90 3.73 -25.91
C LEU A 21 2.33 3.19 -25.77
N PRO A 22 2.76 2.11 -26.45
CA PRO A 22 4.14 1.61 -26.35
C PRO A 22 5.20 2.65 -26.75
N SER A 23 4.97 3.41 -27.82
CA SER A 23 5.89 4.46 -28.27
C SER A 23 5.94 5.63 -27.28
N PHE A 24 4.77 6.01 -26.74
CA PHE A 24 4.71 7.00 -25.66
C PHE A 24 5.47 6.53 -24.41
N LEU A 25 5.29 5.29 -23.99
CA LEU A 25 5.98 4.71 -22.85
C LEU A 25 7.49 4.63 -23.08
N GLY A 26 7.94 4.18 -24.27
CA GLY A 26 9.37 4.12 -24.61
C GLY A 26 10.07 5.49 -24.53
N SER A 27 9.40 6.56 -24.95
CA SER A 27 9.92 7.94 -24.83
C SER A 27 9.87 8.51 -23.40
N HIS A 28 9.14 7.86 -22.49
CA HIS A 28 8.92 8.32 -21.11
C HIS A 28 9.27 7.24 -20.08
N ILE A 29 10.28 6.41 -20.36
CA ILE A 29 10.66 5.28 -19.51
C ILE A 29 11.01 5.69 -18.07
N HIS A 30 11.43 6.93 -17.84
CA HIS A 30 11.75 7.47 -16.52
C HIS A 30 10.51 7.76 -15.64
N LEU A 31 9.29 7.71 -16.20
CA LEU A 31 8.04 7.97 -15.48
C LEU A 31 7.41 6.70 -14.88
N TYR A 32 7.91 5.51 -15.21
CA TYR A 32 7.38 4.25 -14.70
C TYR A 32 8.50 3.21 -14.54
N ARG A 33 8.17 2.08 -13.91
CA ARG A 33 9.04 0.91 -13.85
C ARG A 33 8.28 -0.27 -14.41
N ASP A 34 8.91 -1.02 -15.30
CA ASP A 34 8.36 -2.30 -15.74
C ASP A 34 8.76 -3.33 -14.69
N LEU A 35 7.81 -3.71 -13.85
CA LEU A 35 8.02 -4.71 -12.81
C LEU A 35 7.37 -6.01 -13.27
N PRO A 36 8.16 -7.09 -13.46
CA PRO A 36 7.60 -8.38 -13.83
C PRO A 36 6.70 -8.92 -12.72
N ASP A 37 5.86 -9.89 -13.06
CA ASP A 37 5.11 -10.65 -12.05
C ASP A 37 6.07 -11.15 -10.97
N ASP A 38 5.62 -11.09 -9.72
CA ASP A 38 6.36 -11.62 -8.58
C ASP A 38 7.76 -10.99 -8.38
N CYS A 39 8.00 -9.77 -8.88
CA CYS A 39 9.26 -9.03 -8.68
C CYS A 39 9.63 -8.81 -7.20
N TYR A 40 8.65 -8.92 -6.30
CA TYR A 40 8.82 -8.86 -4.84
C TYR A 40 8.47 -10.19 -4.16
N ALA A 41 8.37 -11.31 -4.87
CA ALA A 41 7.94 -12.58 -4.28
C ALA A 41 8.87 -13.08 -3.16
N SER A 42 10.16 -12.73 -3.20
CA SER A 42 11.09 -13.00 -2.10
C SER A 42 10.81 -12.19 -0.83
N GLU A 43 10.15 -11.03 -0.96
CA GLU A 43 9.81 -10.11 0.12
C GLU A 43 8.31 -10.15 0.46
N ALA A 44 7.50 -10.83 -0.37
CA ALA A 44 6.07 -10.95 -0.24
C ALA A 44 5.68 -11.84 0.94
N PRO A 45 4.63 -11.50 1.70
CA PRO A 45 3.99 -12.43 2.60
C PRO A 45 3.55 -13.71 1.87
N PRO A 46 3.60 -14.90 2.50
CA PRO A 46 3.12 -16.14 1.90
C PRO A 46 1.69 -15.99 1.36
N GLY A 47 1.48 -16.34 0.09
CA GLY A 47 0.18 -16.26 -0.58
C GLY A 47 -0.14 -14.90 -1.23
N VAL A 48 0.69 -13.87 -1.04
CA VAL A 48 0.56 -12.59 -1.75
C VAL A 48 1.28 -12.70 -3.09
N LYS A 49 0.53 -12.58 -4.19
CA LYS A 49 1.07 -12.45 -5.54
C LYS A 49 0.98 -10.99 -5.97
N TYR A 50 2.10 -10.40 -6.35
CA TYR A 50 2.09 -9.06 -6.89
C TYR A 50 1.70 -9.13 -8.36
N LEU A 51 0.65 -8.38 -8.72
CA LEU A 51 0.20 -8.30 -10.09
C LEU A 51 1.27 -7.65 -10.97
N ASN A 52 1.39 -8.16 -12.19
CA ASN A 52 2.13 -7.55 -13.28
C ASN A 52 1.88 -6.04 -13.32
N GLN A 53 2.92 -5.24 -13.07
CA GLN A 53 2.82 -3.77 -13.18
C GLN A 53 3.25 -3.26 -14.56
N ASN A 54 3.29 -4.13 -15.57
CA ASN A 54 3.45 -3.71 -16.95
C ASN A 54 2.32 -2.76 -17.32
N VAL A 55 2.70 -1.51 -17.61
CA VAL A 55 1.76 -0.40 -17.81
C VAL A 55 0.83 -0.69 -18.98
N HIS A 56 1.30 -1.35 -20.03
CA HIS A 56 0.48 -1.69 -21.19
C HIS A 56 -0.57 -2.75 -20.85
N THR A 57 -0.17 -3.84 -20.18
CA THR A 57 -1.10 -4.87 -19.67
C THR A 57 -2.13 -4.27 -18.71
N TYR A 58 -1.69 -3.37 -17.82
CA TYR A 58 -2.58 -2.67 -16.89
C TYR A 58 -3.65 -1.86 -17.62
N PHE A 59 -3.28 -1.04 -18.61
CA PHE A 59 -4.25 -0.24 -19.36
C PHE A 59 -5.23 -1.10 -20.17
N ILE A 60 -4.77 -2.21 -20.77
CA ILE A 60 -5.66 -3.16 -21.45
C ILE A 60 -6.70 -3.70 -20.47
N ALA A 61 -6.27 -4.15 -19.28
CA ALA A 61 -7.17 -4.69 -18.27
C ALA A 61 -8.16 -3.62 -17.76
N LEU A 62 -7.68 -2.39 -17.55
CA LEU A 62 -8.49 -1.26 -17.10
C LEU A 62 -9.57 -0.89 -18.13
N ILE A 63 -9.19 -0.79 -19.41
CA ILE A 63 -10.09 -0.49 -20.52
C ILE A 63 -11.11 -1.61 -20.71
N LYS A 64 -10.68 -2.88 -20.66
CA LYS A 64 -11.58 -4.03 -20.72
C LYS A 64 -12.62 -4.01 -19.60
N LYS A 65 -12.24 -3.55 -18.41
CA LYS A 65 -13.13 -3.55 -17.23
C LYS A 65 -14.11 -2.37 -17.21
N TYR A 66 -13.67 -1.17 -17.61
CA TYR A 66 -14.45 0.06 -17.42
C TYR A 66 -14.83 0.79 -18.72
N GLY A 67 -14.31 0.35 -19.86
CA GLY A 67 -14.46 1.02 -21.15
C GLY A 67 -13.46 2.14 -21.36
N TYR A 68 -13.08 2.36 -22.62
CA TYR A 68 -12.06 3.34 -22.98
C TYR A 68 -12.45 4.78 -22.65
N ASP A 69 -13.69 5.17 -22.96
CA ASP A 69 -14.16 6.56 -22.76
C ASP A 69 -14.10 6.97 -21.29
N TYR A 70 -14.44 6.05 -20.38
CA TYR A 70 -14.32 6.27 -18.95
C TYR A 70 -12.86 6.46 -18.54
N VAL A 71 -11.98 5.54 -18.95
CA VAL A 71 -10.53 5.62 -18.65
C VAL A 71 -9.92 6.91 -19.19
N ARG A 72 -10.22 7.26 -20.44
CA ARG A 72 -9.80 8.51 -21.10
C ARG A 72 -10.30 9.72 -20.31
N SER A 73 -11.57 9.74 -19.94
CA SER A 73 -12.15 10.82 -19.14
C SER A 73 -11.43 10.99 -17.80
N VAL A 74 -11.16 9.89 -17.08
CA VAL A 74 -10.41 9.94 -15.82
C VAL A 74 -9.03 10.56 -16.04
N ILE A 75 -8.28 10.13 -17.05
CA ILE A 75 -6.94 10.69 -17.35
C ILE A 75 -7.01 12.18 -17.67
N CYS A 76 -7.96 12.60 -18.51
CA CYS A 76 -8.13 14.00 -18.92
C CYS A 76 -8.45 14.92 -17.74
N HIS A 77 -9.28 14.44 -16.81
CA HIS A 77 -9.76 15.24 -15.68
C HIS A 77 -8.94 15.04 -14.37
N THR A 78 -7.97 14.12 -14.35
CA THR A 78 -7.07 13.92 -13.19
C THR A 78 -6.07 15.04 -13.08
N SER A 79 -6.09 15.81 -11.99
CA SER A 79 -5.12 16.87 -11.71
C SER A 79 -4.13 16.46 -10.63
N LEU A 80 -2.85 16.80 -10.84
CA LEU A 80 -1.81 16.60 -9.85
C LEU A 80 -1.65 17.87 -9.02
N ILE A 81 -1.74 17.72 -7.71
CA ILE A 81 -1.45 18.77 -6.74
C ILE A 81 -0.22 18.26 -5.96
N LYS A 82 0.79 19.13 -5.78
CA LYS A 82 1.98 18.82 -4.99
C LYS A 82 1.89 19.56 -3.66
N GLN A 83 1.57 18.85 -2.59
CA GLN A 83 1.36 19.42 -1.26
C GLN A 83 1.58 18.40 -0.15
N SER A 84 1.76 18.90 1.08
CA SER A 84 1.67 18.10 2.29
C SER A 84 0.22 17.85 2.68
N TRP A 85 -0.06 16.66 3.22
CA TRP A 85 -1.37 16.36 3.81
C TRP A 85 -1.64 17.14 5.11
N ALA A 86 -0.58 17.68 5.74
CA ALA A 86 -0.69 18.53 6.92
C ALA A 86 -1.05 19.99 6.56
N ASP A 87 -0.94 20.41 5.29
CA ASP A 87 -1.29 21.77 4.87
C ASP A 87 -2.81 21.95 4.75
N SER A 88 -3.40 22.56 5.78
CA SER A 88 -4.84 22.84 5.80
C SER A 88 -5.32 23.73 4.67
N SER A 89 -4.48 24.62 4.14
CA SER A 89 -4.90 25.60 3.15
C SER A 89 -5.32 24.91 1.84
N VAL A 90 -4.68 23.80 1.49
CA VAL A 90 -4.97 23.06 0.26
C VAL A 90 -6.29 22.33 0.36
N PHE A 91 -6.59 21.65 1.46
CA PHE A 91 -7.86 20.92 1.64
C PHE A 91 -9.06 21.86 1.59
N VAL A 92 -8.94 23.05 2.18
CA VAL A 92 -9.97 24.09 2.12
C VAL A 92 -10.15 24.59 0.68
N LYS A 93 -9.06 24.88 -0.04
CA LYS A 93 -9.12 25.30 -1.45
C LYS A 93 -9.76 24.23 -2.33
N VAL A 94 -9.36 22.97 -2.18
CA VAL A 94 -9.94 21.84 -2.92
C VAL A 94 -11.43 21.73 -2.65
N LYS A 95 -11.86 21.75 -1.37
CA LYS A 95 -13.28 21.73 -1.01
C LYS A 95 -14.06 22.86 -1.68
N ASN A 96 -13.53 24.09 -1.63
CA ASN A 96 -14.19 25.25 -2.19
C ASN A 96 -14.31 25.15 -3.72
N ILE A 97 -13.27 24.65 -4.41
CA ILE A 97 -13.30 24.40 -5.85
C ILE A 97 -14.36 23.36 -6.19
N LEU A 98 -14.38 22.22 -5.48
CA LEU A 98 -15.36 21.15 -5.70
C LEU A 98 -16.79 21.65 -5.46
N SER A 99 -17.00 22.42 -4.38
CA SER A 99 -18.31 23.02 -4.07
C SER A 99 -18.75 24.01 -5.15
N TYR A 100 -17.84 24.86 -5.63
CA TYR A 100 -18.11 25.81 -6.72
C TYR A 100 -18.52 25.10 -8.02
N LEU A 101 -17.93 23.93 -8.30
CA LEU A 101 -18.25 23.10 -9.45
C LEU A 101 -19.50 22.21 -9.25
N GLY A 102 -20.16 22.29 -8.08
CA GLY A 102 -21.31 21.45 -7.75
C GLY A 102 -20.97 19.97 -7.52
N ILE A 103 -19.72 19.66 -7.19
CA ILE A 103 -19.25 18.30 -6.88
C ILE A 103 -19.36 18.09 -5.37
N ASP A 104 -20.36 17.31 -4.98
CA ASP A 104 -20.73 17.02 -3.59
C ASP A 104 -20.24 15.64 -3.11
N LYS A 105 -20.10 14.67 -4.01
CA LYS A 105 -19.63 13.31 -3.71
C LYS A 105 -18.11 13.24 -3.75
N ILE A 106 -17.50 13.30 -2.57
CA ILE A 106 -16.05 13.26 -2.41
C ILE A 106 -15.61 11.92 -1.82
N TYR A 107 -14.77 11.20 -2.54
CA TYR A 107 -14.12 9.98 -2.08
C TYR A 107 -12.65 10.26 -1.82
N MET A 108 -12.09 9.69 -0.76
CA MET A 108 -10.68 9.85 -0.44
C MET A 108 -9.96 8.52 -0.27
N TYR A 109 -8.71 8.47 -0.74
CA TYR A 109 -7.80 7.36 -0.50
C TYR A 109 -6.53 7.88 0.20
N PRO A 110 -6.56 8.10 1.53
CA PRO A 110 -5.36 8.52 2.27
C PRO A 110 -4.32 7.41 2.43
N SER A 111 -4.67 6.14 2.16
CA SER A 111 -3.78 4.99 2.37
C SER A 111 -3.31 4.94 3.84
N ASN A 112 -2.04 4.59 4.06
CA ASN A 112 -1.35 4.54 5.34
C ASN A 112 -0.68 5.86 5.74
N ILE A 113 -0.99 7.00 5.11
CA ILE A 113 -0.30 8.28 5.39
C ILE A 113 -0.37 8.63 6.88
N ALA A 114 -1.54 8.56 7.50
CA ALA A 114 -1.68 8.84 8.92
C ALA A 114 -0.94 7.79 9.77
N ALA A 115 -0.90 6.53 9.33
CA ALA A 115 -0.25 5.43 10.02
C ALA A 115 1.28 5.52 10.01
N CYS A 116 1.87 6.17 9.01
CA CYS A 116 3.31 6.35 8.87
C CYS A 116 3.83 7.66 9.48
N ILE A 117 3.00 8.45 10.17
CA ILE A 117 3.42 9.68 10.84
C ILE A 117 3.68 9.40 12.32
N ASP A 118 4.95 9.50 12.73
CA ASP A 118 5.36 9.33 14.13
C ASP A 118 4.88 10.49 15.01
N ASN A 119 4.91 11.71 14.48
CA ASN A 119 4.49 12.91 15.21
C ASN A 119 2.96 12.95 15.35
N ALA A 120 2.48 12.72 16.59
CA ALA A 120 1.05 12.67 16.89
C ALA A 120 0.30 13.96 16.51
N GLN A 121 0.91 15.14 16.66
CA GLN A 121 0.29 16.42 16.31
C GLN A 121 0.09 16.55 14.80
N ILE A 122 1.11 16.23 13.99
CA ILE A 122 1.03 16.24 12.53
C ILE A 122 -0.01 15.21 12.06
N ARG A 123 -0.05 14.05 12.70
CA ARG A 123 -1.02 13.00 12.40
C ARG A 123 -2.46 13.46 12.64
N THR A 124 -2.73 14.09 13.77
CA THR A 124 -4.04 14.70 14.05
C THR A 124 -4.38 15.77 13.02
N GLN A 125 -3.42 16.64 12.68
CA GLN A 125 -3.61 17.68 11.67
C GLN A 125 -3.99 17.11 10.30
N VAL A 126 -3.37 15.99 9.88
CA VAL A 126 -3.73 15.28 8.64
C VAL A 126 -5.16 14.79 8.69
N LEU A 127 -5.57 14.12 9.78
CA LEU A 127 -6.94 13.62 9.93
C LEU A 127 -7.97 14.75 9.95
N GLU A 128 -7.67 15.87 10.63
CA GLU A 128 -8.50 17.07 10.59
C GLU A 128 -8.64 17.62 9.18
N ASN A 129 -7.55 17.70 8.43
CA ASN A 129 -7.58 18.18 7.05
C ASN A 129 -8.40 17.29 6.12
N ILE A 130 -8.29 15.97 6.28
CA ILE A 130 -9.14 14.99 5.58
C ILE A 130 -10.61 15.22 5.93
N SER A 131 -10.93 15.44 7.20
CA SER A 131 -12.32 15.68 7.59
C SER A 131 -12.90 16.98 6.98
N LYS A 132 -12.06 18.01 6.74
CA LYS A 132 -12.50 19.29 6.19
C LYS A 132 -13.06 19.16 4.78
N THR A 133 -12.56 18.25 3.95
CA THR A 133 -13.11 18.01 2.60
C THR A 133 -14.46 17.31 2.62
N ASN A 134 -14.94 16.88 3.79
CA ASN A 134 -16.22 16.19 3.98
C ASN A 134 -16.41 14.99 3.03
N PRO A 135 -15.48 14.02 3.01
CA PRO A 135 -15.63 12.85 2.17
C PRO A 135 -16.81 12.00 2.63
N ILE A 136 -17.54 11.43 1.67
CA ILE A 136 -18.61 10.46 1.92
C ILE A 136 -18.05 9.06 2.26
N LEU A 137 -16.82 8.79 1.81
CA LEU A 137 -16.10 7.56 2.09
C LEU A 137 -14.59 7.82 1.99
N SER A 138 -13.84 7.35 2.99
CA SER A 138 -12.38 7.32 2.96
C SER A 138 -11.87 5.90 3.11
N ILE A 139 -10.79 5.57 2.39
CA ILE A 139 -10.10 4.29 2.47
C ILE A 139 -8.74 4.50 3.12
N HIS A 140 -8.62 4.05 4.36
CA HIS A 140 -7.37 4.07 5.12
C HIS A 140 -6.76 2.68 5.18
N THR A 141 -5.45 2.61 5.38
CA THR A 141 -4.77 1.37 5.70
C THR A 141 -3.90 1.57 6.95
N ASP A 142 -3.66 0.50 7.70
CA ASP A 142 -2.73 0.57 8.83
C ASP A 142 -1.26 0.51 8.37
N CYS A 143 -0.36 0.58 9.35
CA CYS A 143 1.04 0.26 9.17
C CYS A 143 1.41 -0.73 10.27
N CYS A 144 1.56 -2.01 9.92
CA CYS A 144 1.96 -3.01 10.89
C CYS A 144 3.41 -2.76 11.31
N SER A 145 3.64 -2.40 12.57
CA SER A 145 4.98 -2.13 13.10
C SER A 145 5.90 -3.35 13.11
N VAL A 146 5.33 -4.56 13.13
CA VAL A 146 6.08 -5.82 13.11
C VAL A 146 6.51 -6.18 11.69
N HIS A 147 5.62 -6.03 10.72
CA HIS A 147 5.86 -6.50 9.35
C HIS A 147 6.29 -5.40 8.37
N GLY A 148 6.12 -4.13 8.72
CA GLY A 148 6.52 -2.99 7.88
C GLY A 148 5.62 -2.73 6.68
N PHE A 149 4.48 -3.42 6.56
CA PHE A 149 3.50 -3.21 5.49
C PHE A 149 2.06 -3.13 6.04
N PRO A 150 1.11 -2.54 5.28
CA PRO A 150 -0.30 -2.52 5.65
C PRO A 150 -0.93 -3.91 5.64
N GLU A 151 -1.68 -4.26 6.67
CA GLU A 151 -2.39 -5.54 6.83
C GLU A 151 -3.90 -5.39 6.83
N LYS A 152 -4.40 -4.20 7.18
CA LYS A 152 -5.83 -3.91 7.27
C LYS A 152 -6.20 -2.74 6.38
N VAL A 153 -7.35 -2.89 5.74
CA VAL A 153 -8.01 -1.83 4.96
C VAL A 153 -9.28 -1.44 5.70
N TYR A 154 -9.47 -0.14 5.90
CA TYR A 154 -10.62 0.44 6.57
C TYR A 154 -11.40 1.31 5.59
N LEU A 155 -12.65 0.92 5.32
CA LEU A 155 -13.62 1.73 4.59
C LEU A 155 -14.45 2.52 5.60
N LEU A 156 -14.29 3.84 5.64
CA LEU A 156 -14.85 4.71 6.67
C LEU A 156 -15.78 5.76 6.06
N GLU A 157 -17.07 5.67 6.40
CA GLU A 157 -18.07 6.72 6.10
C GLU A 157 -18.04 7.84 7.14
N ASN A 158 -17.69 7.50 8.39
CA ASN A 158 -17.46 8.48 9.45
C ASN A 158 -16.00 8.96 9.40
N ASN A 159 -15.83 10.18 8.92
CA ASN A 159 -14.53 10.83 8.75
C ASN A 159 -14.17 11.79 9.90
N ASN A 160 -14.84 11.67 11.06
CA ASN A 160 -14.45 12.41 12.25
C ASN A 160 -13.02 12.01 12.67
N PRO A 161 -12.10 12.97 12.90
CA PRO A 161 -10.70 12.65 13.20
C PRO A 161 -10.49 11.71 14.38
N ALA A 162 -11.27 11.88 15.47
CA ALA A 162 -11.16 11.03 16.65
C ALA A 162 -11.63 9.60 16.37
N TYR A 163 -12.74 9.45 15.64
CA TYR A 163 -13.24 8.14 15.22
C TYR A 163 -12.24 7.42 14.31
N VAL A 164 -11.73 8.11 13.29
CA VAL A 164 -10.74 7.54 12.37
C VAL A 164 -9.49 7.13 13.14
N SER A 165 -8.96 8.01 13.99
CA SER A 165 -7.79 7.73 14.84
C SER A 165 -8.00 6.48 15.69
N ASN A 166 -9.10 6.40 16.43
CA ASN A 166 -9.39 5.24 17.29
C ASN A 166 -9.57 3.94 16.50
N THR A 167 -10.02 4.03 15.25
CA THR A 167 -10.22 2.88 14.38
C THR A 167 -8.89 2.35 13.83
N ILE A 168 -8.10 3.23 13.19
CA ILE A 168 -6.89 2.81 12.46
C ILE A 168 -5.67 2.60 13.37
N PHE A 169 -5.64 3.26 14.53
CA PHE A 169 -4.59 3.09 15.55
C PHE A 169 -5.02 2.21 16.71
N SER A 170 -6.16 1.52 16.59
CA SER A 170 -6.53 0.51 17.58
C SER A 170 -5.37 -0.49 17.70
N PRO A 171 -4.97 -0.89 18.93
CA PRO A 171 -3.89 -1.86 19.13
C PRO A 171 -4.12 -3.07 18.24
N SER A 172 -3.24 -3.27 17.26
CA SER A 172 -3.39 -4.39 16.35
C SER A 172 -3.11 -5.67 17.13
N THR A 173 -4.01 -6.64 17.04
CA THR A 173 -3.79 -8.03 17.47
C THR A 173 -2.85 -8.76 16.51
N CYS A 174 -1.86 -8.05 15.94
CA CYS A 174 -0.92 -8.66 15.01
C CYS A 174 -0.15 -9.72 15.78
N LYS A 175 -0.52 -10.99 15.57
CA LYS A 175 0.25 -12.11 16.09
C LYS A 175 1.59 -12.04 15.35
N PRO A 176 2.74 -11.98 16.04
CA PRO A 176 4.01 -12.10 15.37
C PRO A 176 3.95 -13.33 14.48
N LYS A 177 4.33 -13.22 13.20
CA LYS A 177 4.61 -14.41 12.40
C LYS A 177 5.64 -15.20 13.18
N HIS A 178 5.25 -16.37 13.69
CA HIS A 178 6.17 -17.31 14.32
C HIS A 178 7.19 -17.78 13.28
N ASN A 179 8.22 -16.97 13.03
CA ASN A 179 9.48 -17.38 12.43
C ASN A 179 10.60 -17.44 13.47
N HIS A 180 10.32 -17.05 14.71
CA HIS A 180 11.09 -17.51 15.84
C HIS A 180 10.41 -18.77 16.34
N VAL A 181 11.03 -19.92 16.07
CA VAL A 181 10.85 -21.08 16.95
C VAL A 181 11.13 -20.53 18.34
N ASP A 182 10.11 -20.49 19.21
CA ASP A 182 10.33 -20.11 20.61
C ASP A 182 11.50 -20.97 21.11
N LEU A 183 12.48 -20.36 21.79
CA LEU A 183 13.65 -21.09 22.27
C LEU A 183 13.22 -22.32 23.11
N ASN A 184 12.07 -22.24 23.78
CA ASN A 184 11.46 -23.37 24.47
C ASN A 184 10.93 -24.46 23.54
N GLU A 185 10.35 -24.09 22.40
CA GLU A 185 9.89 -25.00 21.34
C GLU A 185 11.07 -25.64 20.60
N PHE A 186 12.18 -24.90 20.41
CA PHE A 186 13.43 -25.41 19.86
C PHE A 186 14.12 -26.37 20.85
N ILE A 187 14.17 -26.03 22.14
CA ILE A 187 14.66 -26.92 23.20
C ILE A 187 13.77 -28.17 23.31
N PHE A 188 12.46 -28.04 23.14
CA PHE A 188 11.53 -29.16 23.12
C PHE A 188 11.79 -30.08 21.93
N LEU A 189 11.99 -29.53 20.73
CA LEU A 189 12.37 -30.28 19.52
C LEU A 189 13.74 -30.95 19.66
N LEU A 190 14.72 -30.30 20.28
CA LEU A 190 16.03 -30.90 20.58
C LEU A 190 15.92 -32.07 21.58
N ARG A 191 15.08 -31.94 22.61
CA ARG A 191 14.82 -33.03 23.58
C ARG A 191 14.08 -34.21 22.94
N MET A 192 13.15 -33.92 22.03
CA MET A 192 12.46 -34.94 21.22
C MET A 192 13.45 -35.70 20.34
N LEU A 193 14.39 -34.99 19.70
CA LEU A 193 15.45 -35.61 18.89
C LEU A 193 16.44 -36.42 19.74
N GLN A 194 16.82 -35.95 20.94
CA GLN A 194 17.66 -36.71 21.88
C GLN A 194 17.01 -38.02 22.33
N ASN A 195 15.70 -38.00 22.62
CA ASN A 195 14.97 -39.22 22.98
C ASN A 195 14.86 -40.22 21.80
N SER A 196 14.90 -39.72 20.56
CA SER A 196 14.92 -40.55 19.35
C SER A 196 16.32 -41.06 18.96
N LEU A 197 17.38 -40.52 19.58
CA LEU A 197 18.79 -40.79 19.27
C LEU A 197 19.53 -41.51 20.41
N ASN A 198 18.82 -42.15 21.35
CA ASN A 198 19.40 -43.09 22.33
C ASN A 198 19.92 -44.40 21.71
N THR A 199 20.45 -44.33 20.50
CA THR A 199 21.45 -45.25 19.96
C THR A 199 22.68 -44.43 19.58
N GLU A 200 23.58 -44.32 20.55
CA GLU A 200 25.03 -44.03 20.44
C GLU A 200 25.46 -42.84 19.57
N GLN A 201 25.57 -41.65 20.18
CA GLN A 201 26.79 -40.82 20.19
C GLN A 201 26.58 -39.53 21.01
N ASP A 202 27.36 -39.39 22.07
CA ASP A 202 27.39 -38.21 22.94
C ASP A 202 27.86 -36.96 22.17
N ILE A 203 26.93 -36.02 21.93
CA ILE A 203 27.27 -34.65 21.53
C ILE A 203 27.09 -33.76 22.76
N ASP A 204 28.19 -33.19 23.26
CA ASP A 204 28.20 -32.32 24.43
C ASP A 204 27.55 -30.95 24.13
N VAL A 205 26.26 -30.86 24.45
CA VAL A 205 25.40 -29.69 24.22
C VAL A 205 25.81 -28.47 25.06
N LYS A 206 26.59 -28.66 26.14
CA LYS A 206 27.03 -27.56 27.01
C LYS A 206 27.93 -26.57 26.27
N PHE A 207 28.73 -27.07 25.32
CA PHE A 207 29.64 -26.24 24.51
C PHE A 207 28.91 -25.36 23.47
N LEU A 208 27.75 -25.80 22.98
CA LEU A 208 26.96 -25.06 21.99
C LEU A 208 26.11 -23.95 22.63
N SER A 209 25.59 -24.17 23.84
CA SER A 209 24.82 -23.14 24.57
C SER A 209 25.66 -21.91 24.96
N GLU A 210 26.93 -22.10 25.31
CA GLU A 210 27.79 -20.99 25.77
C GLU A 210 28.27 -20.08 24.63
N LYS A 211 28.39 -20.59 23.40
CA LYS A 211 28.80 -19.79 22.23
C LYS A 211 27.68 -18.92 21.65
N ILE A 212 26.43 -19.32 21.79
CA ILE A 212 25.29 -18.60 21.22
C ILE A 212 24.88 -17.42 22.13
N ILE A 213 25.02 -17.56 23.46
CA ILE A 213 24.67 -16.49 24.42
C ILE A 213 25.65 -15.30 24.36
N LYS A 214 26.87 -15.46 23.81
CA LYS A 214 27.86 -14.36 23.71
C LYS A 214 27.75 -13.48 22.45
N LYS A 215 26.76 -13.70 21.58
CA LYS A 215 26.65 -12.95 20.30
C LYS A 215 25.32 -12.23 20.07
N PHE A 216 24.50 -12.09 21.10
CA PHE A 216 23.31 -11.24 21.15
C PHE A 216 23.34 -10.35 22.39
#